data_AF-A0A0F3GMC9-F1
#
_entry.id   AF-A0A0F3GMC9-F1
#
_cell.length_a   1.000
_cell.length_b   1.000
_cell.length_c   1.000
_cell.angle_alpha   90.00
_cell.angle_beta   90.00
_cell.angle_gamma   90.00
#
_symmetry.space_group_name_H-M   'P 1'
#
loop_
_entity.id
_entity.type
_entity.pdbx_description
1 polymer ?
#
loop_
_entity_poly.entity_id
_entity_poly.type
_entity_poly.pdbx_seq_one_letter_code
_entity_poly.pdbx_strand_id
1 'polypeptide(L)'
;MFERETGISADTFTEKIAAGDLSVEVKTRSDKDIMSKSMLSVVETLRSLVAEAAMLTKAAVDGRLATRGNAGKFNGGYREIVDGVNKTLDAVIGPLNVAASYVDRISKGDIPPTTPMKC
;
A
#
# COMPACT_ATOMS: atom_id res chain seq x y z
N MET A 1 -29.40 -21.63 -36.36
CA MET A 1 -28.17 -21.88 -35.56
C MET A 1 -27.44 -20.54 -35.54
N PHE A 2 -27.81 -19.71 -34.58
CA PHE A 2 -27.54 -18.26 -34.57
C PHE A 2 -26.15 -17.97 -34.02
N GLU A 3 -25.41 -17.18 -34.80
CA GLU A 3 -24.33 -16.24 -34.47
C GLU A 3 -23.73 -16.34 -33.06
N ARG A 4 -22.51 -16.89 -32.98
CA ARG A 4 -21.54 -16.55 -31.92
C ARG A 4 -20.66 -15.43 -32.44
N GLU A 5 -21.19 -14.21 -32.41
CA GLU A 5 -20.36 -13.02 -32.45
C GLU A 5 -19.57 -12.94 -31.14
N THR A 6 -18.25 -12.94 -31.26
CA THR A 6 -17.31 -12.73 -30.17
C THR A 6 -17.44 -11.31 -29.63
N GLY A 7 -18.40 -11.09 -28.73
CA GLY A 7 -18.54 -9.85 -27.96
C GLY A 7 -17.52 -9.78 -26.82
N ILE A 8 -16.27 -9.45 -27.12
CA ILE A 8 -15.29 -9.02 -26.13
C ILE A 8 -15.14 -7.50 -26.30
N SER A 9 -15.98 -6.68 -25.66
CA SER A 9 -15.96 -5.23 -25.96
C SER A 9 -15.98 -4.24 -24.79
N ALA A 10 -16.34 -4.61 -23.56
CA ALA A 10 -16.24 -3.69 -22.41
C ALA A 10 -16.33 -4.39 -21.05
N ASP A 11 -17.11 -5.47 -20.97
CA ASP A 11 -17.51 -6.07 -19.69
C ASP A 11 -16.34 -6.72 -18.93
N THR A 12 -15.47 -7.44 -19.64
CA THR A 12 -14.30 -8.09 -19.04
C THR A 12 -13.29 -7.12 -18.43
N PHE A 13 -13.22 -5.86 -18.88
CA PHE A 13 -12.24 -4.90 -18.35
C PHE A 13 -12.60 -4.47 -16.93
N THR A 14 -13.85 -4.09 -16.73
CA THR A 14 -14.39 -3.68 -15.44
C THR A 14 -14.38 -4.85 -14.45
N GLU A 15 -14.70 -6.06 -14.93
CA GLU A 15 -14.62 -7.29 -14.12
C GLU A 15 -13.19 -7.59 -13.65
N LYS A 16 -12.18 -7.44 -14.52
CA LYS A 16 -10.78 -7.63 -14.15
C LYS A 16 -10.31 -6.63 -13.10
N ILE A 17 -10.63 -5.35 -13.28
CA ILE A 17 -10.31 -4.32 -12.28
C ILE A 17 -11.02 -4.63 -10.95
N ALA A 18 -12.28 -5.02 -10.99
CA ALA A 18 -13.03 -5.40 -9.80
C ALA A 18 -12.41 -6.61 -9.09
N ALA A 19 -11.83 -7.54 -9.83
CA ALA A 19 -11.08 -8.68 -9.30
C ALA A 19 -9.65 -8.33 -8.82
N GLY A 20 -9.21 -7.07 -8.96
CA GLY A 20 -7.86 -6.63 -8.62
C GLY A 20 -6.80 -6.97 -9.67
N ASP A 21 -7.20 -7.47 -10.84
CA ASP A 21 -6.31 -7.62 -11.99
C ASP A 21 -6.08 -6.24 -12.62
N LEU A 22 -5.03 -5.60 -12.15
CA LEU A 22 -4.55 -4.33 -12.69
C LEU A 22 -3.64 -4.55 -13.91
N SER A 23 -3.54 -5.69 -14.58
CA SER A 23 -2.64 -5.86 -15.73
C SER A 23 -3.24 -5.36 -17.06
N VAL A 24 -4.40 -4.70 -17.03
CA VAL A 24 -5.15 -4.45 -18.26
C VAL A 24 -4.64 -3.25 -19.06
N GLU A 25 -4.57 -3.42 -20.38
CA GLU A 25 -4.27 -2.37 -21.35
C GLU A 25 -5.57 -1.80 -21.93
N VAL A 26 -5.85 -0.52 -21.65
CA VAL A 26 -7.01 0.19 -22.22
C VAL A 26 -6.56 0.93 -23.48
N LYS A 27 -7.20 0.65 -24.60
CA LYS A 27 -7.00 1.42 -25.84
C LYS A 27 -7.98 2.58 -25.88
N THR A 28 -7.47 3.82 -25.77
CA THR A 28 -8.27 5.02 -25.99
C THR A 28 -8.67 5.13 -27.46
N ARG A 29 -9.98 5.19 -27.75
CA ARG A 29 -10.48 5.25 -29.15
C ARG A 29 -10.45 6.67 -29.75
N SER A 30 -10.47 7.71 -28.92
CA SER A 30 -10.47 9.12 -29.36
C SER A 30 -10.16 10.06 -28.19
N ASP A 31 -9.81 11.32 -28.48
CA ASP A 31 -9.51 12.36 -27.49
C ASP A 31 -10.71 12.71 -26.58
N LYS A 32 -11.94 12.48 -27.05
CA LYS A 32 -13.17 12.72 -26.31
C LYS A 32 -13.53 11.61 -25.31
N ASP A 33 -12.74 10.55 -25.23
CA ASP A 33 -13.00 9.43 -24.34
C ASP A 33 -12.51 9.73 -22.90
N ILE A 34 -13.24 10.64 -22.23
CA ILE A 34 -12.92 11.08 -20.87
C ILE A 34 -13.08 9.93 -19.86
N MET A 35 -14.06 9.03 -20.05
CA MET A 35 -14.23 7.89 -19.16
C MET A 35 -13.04 6.95 -19.21
N SER A 36 -12.59 6.55 -20.41
CA SER A 36 -11.41 5.67 -20.53
C SER A 36 -10.15 6.33 -19.97
N LYS A 37 -9.96 7.64 -20.21
CA LYS A 37 -8.81 8.40 -19.66
C LYS A 37 -8.86 8.46 -18.13
N SER A 38 -10.02 8.74 -17.54
CA SER A 38 -10.19 8.77 -16.09
C SER A 38 -9.97 7.39 -15.47
N MET A 39 -10.50 6.33 -16.09
CA MET A 39 -10.33 4.97 -15.59
C MET A 39 -8.88 4.50 -15.68
N LEU A 40 -8.17 4.87 -16.75
CA LEU A 40 -6.73 4.66 -16.88
C LEU A 40 -5.95 5.31 -15.74
N SER A 41 -6.27 6.57 -15.42
CA SER A 41 -5.64 7.29 -14.30
C SER A 41 -5.90 6.61 -12.95
N VAL A 42 -7.11 6.09 -12.73
CA VAL A 42 -7.44 5.31 -11.52
C VAL A 42 -6.60 4.04 -11.45
N VAL A 43 -6.53 3.27 -12.54
CA VAL A 43 -5.73 2.03 -12.60
C VAL A 43 -4.25 2.31 -12.36
N GLU A 44 -3.69 3.36 -12.95
CA GLU A 44 -2.29 3.75 -12.75
C GLU A 44 -2.01 4.17 -11.30
N THR A 45 -2.93 4.90 -10.69
CA THR A 45 -2.83 5.30 -9.28
C THR A 45 -2.88 4.08 -8.36
N LEU A 46 -3.80 3.13 -8.62
CA LEU A 46 -3.90 1.89 -7.87
C LEU A 46 -2.66 1.01 -8.02
N ARG A 47 -2.12 0.86 -9.23
CA ARG A 47 -0.85 0.14 -9.46
C ARG A 47 0.29 0.75 -8.65
N SER A 48 0.39 2.08 -8.66
CA SER A 48 1.41 2.82 -7.91
C SER A 48 1.24 2.61 -6.40
N LEU A 49 0.00 2.61 -5.89
CA LEU A 49 -0.30 2.37 -4.49
C LEU A 49 0.06 0.94 -4.05
N VAL A 50 -0.29 -0.07 -4.87
CA VAL A 50 0.06 -1.47 -4.62
C VAL A 50 1.58 -1.64 -4.60
N ALA A 51 2.31 -1.01 -5.54
CA ALA A 51 3.77 -1.05 -5.57
C ALA A 51 4.39 -0.39 -4.33
N GLU A 52 3.86 0.76 -3.89
CA GLU A 52 4.32 1.46 -2.69
C GLU A 52 4.08 0.61 -1.43
N ALA A 53 2.91 -0.03 -1.32
CA ALA A 53 2.60 -0.94 -0.22
C ALA A 53 3.52 -2.18 -0.23
N ALA A 54 3.75 -2.80 -1.38
CA ALA A 54 4.65 -3.94 -1.52
C ALA A 54 6.10 -3.59 -1.13
N MET A 55 6.57 -2.39 -1.50
CA MET A 55 7.88 -1.87 -1.08
C MET A 55 7.97 -1.75 0.44
N LEU A 56 6.95 -1.19 1.09
CA LEU A 56 6.91 -1.07 2.56
C LEU A 56 6.84 -2.42 3.26
N THR A 57 6.02 -3.35 2.75
CA THR A 57 5.95 -4.72 3.28
C THR A 57 7.29 -5.41 3.18
N LYS A 58 7.97 -5.31 2.02
CA LYS A 58 9.31 -5.88 1.85
C LYS A 58 10.31 -5.28 2.84
N ALA A 59 10.33 -3.94 2.96
CA ALA A 59 11.20 -3.27 3.92
C ALA A 59 10.94 -3.74 5.36
N ALA A 60 9.68 -3.92 5.75
CA ALA A 60 9.32 -4.40 7.07
C ALA A 60 9.78 -5.86 7.31
N VAL A 61 9.61 -6.75 6.33
CA VAL A 61 10.11 -8.13 6.39
C VAL A 61 11.64 -8.16 6.50
N ASP A 62 12.33 -7.26 5.81
CA ASP A 62 13.79 -7.09 5.88
C ASP A 62 14.26 -6.38 7.17
N GLY A 63 13.35 -6.09 8.12
CA GLY A 63 13.64 -5.41 9.39
C GLY A 63 13.90 -3.90 9.27
N ARG A 64 13.72 -3.32 8.09
CA ARG A 64 13.90 -1.88 7.80
C ARG A 64 12.65 -1.08 8.13
N LEU A 65 12.23 -1.12 9.39
CA LEU A 65 11.00 -0.47 9.84
C LEU A 65 11.03 1.06 9.73
N ALA A 66 12.21 1.69 9.57
CA ALA A 66 12.34 3.12 9.34
C ALA A 66 11.93 3.58 7.93
N THR A 67 11.72 2.65 6.99
CA THR A 67 11.25 2.98 5.63
C THR A 67 9.83 3.54 5.67
N ARG A 68 9.58 4.60 4.88
CA ARG A 68 8.29 5.28 4.78
C ARG A 68 7.81 5.35 3.34
N GLY A 69 6.50 5.27 3.16
CA GLY A 69 5.86 5.44 1.87
C GLY A 69 5.83 6.91 1.48
N ASN A 70 5.96 7.19 0.18
CA ASN A 70 5.87 8.54 -0.35
C ASN A 70 4.41 8.95 -0.59
N ALA A 71 3.77 9.51 0.43
CA ALA A 71 2.41 10.02 0.35
C ALA A 71 2.24 11.17 -0.65
N GLY A 72 3.30 11.93 -0.94
CA GLY A 72 3.28 13.06 -1.87
C GLY A 72 3.07 12.66 -3.34
N LYS A 73 3.21 11.38 -3.69
CA LYS A 73 2.86 10.85 -5.01
C LYS A 73 1.36 10.73 -5.24
N PHE A 74 0.56 10.81 -4.18
CA PHE A 74 -0.86 10.50 -4.19
C PHE A 74 -1.68 11.73 -3.78
N ASN A 75 -2.97 11.71 -4.15
CA ASN A 75 -3.91 12.78 -3.84
C ASN A 75 -5.16 12.23 -3.15
N GLY A 76 -5.82 13.06 -2.34
CA GLY A 76 -7.06 12.72 -1.64
C GLY A 76 -6.93 11.45 -0.80
N GLY A 77 -7.93 10.57 -0.89
CA GLY A 77 -7.98 9.32 -0.09
C GLY A 77 -6.76 8.41 -0.30
N TYR A 78 -6.15 8.39 -1.49
CA TYR A 78 -4.93 7.59 -1.71
C TYR A 78 -3.75 8.08 -0.88
N ARG A 79 -3.62 9.41 -0.72
CA ARG A 79 -2.62 10.01 0.16
C ARG A 79 -2.89 9.65 1.61
N GLU A 80 -4.14 9.77 2.05
CA GLU A 80 -4.55 9.46 3.42
C GLU A 80 -4.22 8.01 3.80
N ILE A 81 -4.35 7.06 2.86
CA ILE A 81 -3.94 5.66 3.05
C ILE A 81 -2.43 5.57 3.35
N VAL A 82 -1.58 6.17 2.51
CA VAL A 82 -0.12 6.11 2.70
C VAL A 82 0.30 6.82 3.98
N ASP A 83 -0.28 7.99 4.29
CA ASP A 83 -0.05 8.70 5.54
C ASP A 83 -0.49 7.86 6.75
N GLY A 84 -1.61 7.15 6.66
CA GLY A 84 -2.08 6.23 7.69
C GLY A 84 -1.10 5.09 7.96
N VAL A 85 -0.61 4.43 6.91
CA VAL A 85 0.41 3.37 7.03
C VAL A 85 1.69 3.89 7.68
N ASN A 86 2.15 5.08 7.27
CA ASN A 86 3.33 5.72 7.87
C ASN A 86 3.14 5.96 9.38
N LYS A 87 1.98 6.48 9.79
CA LYS A 87 1.64 6.68 11.21
C LYS A 87 1.62 5.37 11.99
N THR A 88 1.08 4.30 11.40
CA THR A 88 1.10 2.96 12.02
C THR A 88 2.54 2.48 12.25
N LEU A 89 3.44 2.67 11.27
CA LEU A 89 4.86 2.33 11.42
C LEU A 89 5.54 3.18 12.50
N ASP A 90 5.28 4.49 12.55
CA ASP A 90 5.83 5.38 13.57
C ASP A 90 5.41 4.95 14.99
N ALA A 91 4.14 4.54 15.16
CA ALA A 91 3.60 4.11 16.44
C ALA A 91 4.26 2.84 16.99
N VAL A 92 4.74 1.94 16.12
CA VAL A 92 5.35 0.65 16.54
C VAL A 92 6.86 0.72 16.72
N ILE A 93 7.55 1.63 16.02
CA ILE A 93 9.01 1.75 16.10
C ILE A 93 9.47 2.26 17.47
N GLY A 94 8.73 3.20 18.07
CA GLY A 94 9.04 3.72 19.40
C GLY A 94 9.15 2.61 20.46
N PRO A 95 8.08 1.82 20.69
CA PRO A 95 8.10 0.68 21.60
C PRO A 95 9.19 -0.35 21.30
N LEU A 96 9.45 -0.66 20.02
CA LEU A 96 10.49 -1.61 19.63
C LEU A 96 11.90 -1.12 19.97
N ASN A 97 12.19 0.16 19.76
CA ASN A 97 13.47 0.76 20.14
C ASN A 97 13.69 0.74 21.65
N VAL A 98 12.63 0.99 22.43
CA VAL A 98 12.69 0.86 23.90
C VAL A 98 12.99 -0.59 24.28
N ALA A 99 12.25 -1.56 23.73
CA ALA A 99 12.50 -2.98 24.01
C ALA A 99 13.95 -3.39 23.67
N ALA A 100 14.46 -2.96 22.51
CA ALA A 100 15.85 -3.22 22.11
C ALA A 100 16.86 -2.62 23.10
N SER A 101 16.61 -1.39 23.58
CA SER A 101 17.44 -0.74 24.60
C SER A 101 17.45 -1.51 25.92
N TYR A 102 16.30 -2.05 26.35
CA TYR A 102 16.21 -2.87 27.56
C TYR A 102 17.01 -4.17 27.43
N VAL A 103 16.91 -4.85 26.28
CA VAL A 103 17.67 -6.07 26.00
C VAL A 103 19.19 -5.80 26.03
N ASP A 104 19.64 -4.68 25.45
CA ASP A 104 21.05 -4.27 25.48
C ASP A 104 21.55 -3.98 26.91
N ARG A 105 20.75 -3.26 27.72
CA ARG A 105 21.08 -2.98 29.13
C ARG A 105 21.18 -4.25 29.97
N ILE A 106 20.22 -5.16 29.81
CA ILE A 106 20.23 -6.47 30.48
C ILE A 106 21.48 -7.26 30.08
N SER A 107 21.86 -7.23 28.80
CA SER A 107 23.08 -7.89 28.30
C SER A 107 24.37 -7.32 28.90
N LYS A 108 24.34 -6.06 29.37
CA LYS A 108 25.43 -5.38 30.08
C LYS A 108 25.34 -5.49 31.61
N GLY A 109 24.37 -6.25 32.12
CA GLY A 109 24.17 -6.45 33.56
C GLY A 109 23.35 -5.35 34.26
N ASP A 110 22.78 -4.40 33.51
CA ASP A 110 21.87 -3.38 34.04
C ASP A 110 20.42 -3.88 33.92
N ILE A 111 19.89 -4.38 35.03
CA ILE A 111 18.50 -4.87 35.11
C ILE A 111 17.61 -3.68 35.53
N PRO A 112 16.75 -3.16 34.64
CA PRO A 112 15.90 -2.03 34.96
C PRO A 112 14.89 -2.37 36.08
N PRO A 113 14.53 -1.38 36.92
CA PRO A 113 13.58 -1.58 38.00
C PRO A 113 12.20 -1.99 37.45
N THR A 114 11.52 -2.88 38.15
CA THR A 114 10.16 -3.31 37.77
C THR A 114 9.24 -2.10 37.79
N THR A 115 8.71 -1.70 36.63
CA THR A 115 7.63 -0.71 36.57
C THR A 115 6.41 -1.30 37.26
N PRO A 116 5.86 -0.66 38.30
CA PRO A 116 4.62 -1.14 38.91
C PRO A 116 3.54 -1.02 37.83
N MET A 117 2.95 -2.16 37.46
CA MET A 117 1.83 -2.21 36.55
C MET A 117 0.73 -1.34 37.17
N LYS A 118 0.42 -0.20 36.55
CA LYS A 118 -0.81 0.52 36.87
C LYS A 118 -1.95 -0.30 36.29
N CYS A 119 -2.61 -1.05 37.18
CA CYS A 119 -3.93 -1.61 36.94
C CYS A 119 -4.92 -0.51 36.54
#